data_AF-A0A1Q4G3L3-F1
#
_entry.id   AF-A0A1Q4G3L3-F1
#
_cell.length_a   1.000
_cell.length_b   1.000
_cell.length_c   1.000
_cell.angle_alpha   90.00
_cell.angle_beta   90.00
_cell.angle_gamma   90.00
#
_symmetry.space_group_name_H-M   'P 1'
#
loop_
_entity.id
_entity.type
_entity.pdbx_description
1 polymer ?
#
loop_
_entity_poly.entity_id
_entity_poly.type
_entity_poly.pdbx_seq_one_letter_code
_entity_poly.pdbx_strand_id
1 'polypeptide(L)'
;MLKYWRHYFVSHSRHGTHSPFVYKLVDEVIYQKTSKESVSELPQTIQNGSKVEQKKYALIDRLLNTFAYDNFSYWADRPIESYQSLLQDQCGSYAYRHIYYIDLDDLDLNFLGNVGDRDLLIINEPHVSAKREAYWNKLKQDNRVVVTIDLYRIGLVYFRKEQRKEHFLIRF
;
A
#
# COMPACT_ATOMS: atom_id res chain seq x y z
N MET A 1 -15.04 9.26 -8.94
CA MET A 1 -15.46 8.55 -10.17
C MET A 1 -14.57 8.88 -11.37
N LEU A 2 -14.52 10.14 -11.83
CA LEU A 2 -13.71 10.50 -13.02
C LEU A 2 -12.21 10.17 -12.88
N LYS A 3 -11.61 10.43 -11.71
CA LYS A 3 -10.21 10.08 -11.41
C LYS A 3 -9.94 8.57 -11.47
N TYR A 4 -10.86 7.74 -10.96
CA TYR A 4 -10.75 6.29 -11.01
C TYR A 4 -10.70 5.80 -12.46
N TRP A 5 -11.64 6.26 -13.30
CA TRP A 5 -11.66 5.90 -14.71
C TRP A 5 -10.39 6.35 -15.44
N ARG A 6 -9.91 7.57 -15.16
CA ARG A 6 -8.62 8.04 -15.70
C ARG A 6 -7.45 7.12 -15.29
N HIS A 7 -7.35 6.78 -14.00
CA HIS A 7 -6.32 5.85 -13.51
C HIS A 7 -6.45 4.47 -14.19
N TYR A 8 -7.67 3.96 -14.32
CA TYR A 8 -7.94 2.68 -14.99
C TYR A 8 -7.42 2.67 -16.44
N PHE A 9 -7.62 3.75 -17.20
CA PHE A 9 -7.16 3.83 -18.60
C PHE A 9 -5.66 4.06 -18.76
N VAL A 10 -5.02 4.78 -17.84
CA VAL A 10 -3.58 5.15 -17.94
C VAL A 10 -2.67 4.15 -17.24
N SER A 11 -3.20 3.34 -16.31
CA SER A 11 -2.42 2.35 -15.57
C SER A 11 -1.97 1.18 -16.45
N HIS A 12 -0.75 0.73 -16.20
CA HIS A 12 -0.15 -0.41 -16.88
C HIS A 12 -0.66 -1.73 -16.27
N SER A 13 -0.75 -2.76 -17.10
CA SER A 13 -0.90 -4.15 -16.67
C SER A 13 0.49 -4.80 -16.48
N ARG A 14 0.52 -6.08 -16.08
CA ARG A 14 1.75 -6.88 -15.88
C ARG A 14 2.80 -6.71 -16.99
N HIS A 15 2.37 -6.58 -18.25
CA HIS A 15 3.25 -6.56 -19.41
C HIS A 15 3.85 -5.17 -19.73
N GLY A 16 3.47 -4.12 -18.99
CA GLY A 16 4.02 -2.76 -19.13
C GLY A 16 5.07 -2.39 -18.07
N THR A 17 5.38 -3.27 -17.12
CA THR A 17 6.32 -3.00 -16.03
C THR A 17 7.69 -3.61 -16.31
N HIS A 18 8.73 -2.77 -16.44
CA HIS A 18 10.11 -3.19 -16.74
C HIS A 18 10.97 -3.49 -15.49
N SER A 19 10.45 -3.27 -14.27
CA SER A 19 11.15 -3.57 -13.03
C SER A 19 10.87 -5.01 -12.58
N PRO A 20 11.88 -5.90 -12.48
CA PRO A 20 11.67 -7.28 -12.05
C PRO A 20 11.04 -7.40 -10.66
N PHE A 21 11.38 -6.48 -9.75
CA PHE A 21 10.78 -6.40 -8.43
C PHE A 21 9.28 -6.09 -8.51
N VAL A 22 8.90 -5.06 -9.28
CA VAL A 22 7.50 -4.65 -9.40
C VAL A 22 6.71 -5.72 -10.14
N TYR A 23 7.27 -6.32 -11.20
CA TYR A 23 6.65 -7.43 -11.91
C TYR A 23 6.29 -8.58 -10.95
N LYS A 24 7.26 -9.02 -10.12
CA LYS A 24 7.04 -10.10 -9.15
C LYS A 24 5.97 -9.74 -8.12
N LEU A 25 6.03 -8.54 -7.55
CA LEU A 25 5.02 -8.06 -6.60
C LEU A 25 3.62 -8.01 -7.22
N VAL A 26 3.53 -7.54 -8.45
CA VAL A 26 2.27 -7.42 -9.18
C VAL A 26 1.67 -8.80 -9.46
N ASP A 27 2.51 -9.72 -9.92
CA ASP A 27 2.07 -11.05 -10.32
C ASP A 27 1.69 -11.93 -9.13
N GLU A 28 2.54 -11.96 -8.10
CA GLU A 28 2.39 -12.87 -6.96
C GLU A 28 1.45 -12.33 -5.87
N VAL A 29 1.32 -11.00 -5.73
CA VAL A 29 0.57 -10.38 -4.62
C VAL A 29 -0.64 -9.59 -5.10
N ILE A 30 -0.44 -8.64 -6.01
CA ILE A 30 -1.49 -7.67 -6.37
C ILE A 30 -2.61 -8.36 -7.16
N TYR A 31 -2.27 -9.16 -8.18
CA TYR A 31 -3.25 -9.80 -9.04
C TYR A 31 -3.73 -11.17 -8.58
N GLN A 32 -3.29 -11.63 -7.41
CA GLN A 32 -3.83 -12.85 -6.82
C GLN A 32 -5.32 -12.66 -6.53
N LYS A 33 -6.16 -13.57 -7.05
CA LYS A 33 -7.61 -13.49 -6.87
C LYS A 33 -7.98 -13.89 -5.43
N THR A 34 -8.74 -13.04 -4.75
CA THR A 34 -9.42 -13.41 -3.50
C THR A 34 -10.47 -14.48 -3.79
N SER A 35 -10.36 -15.65 -3.16
CA SER A 35 -11.34 -16.74 -3.28
C SER A 35 -12.59 -16.44 -2.42
N LYS A 36 -13.74 -17.06 -2.72
CA LYS A 36 -14.93 -16.91 -1.86
C LYS A 36 -14.68 -17.38 -0.43
N GLU A 37 -13.90 -18.45 -0.26
CA GLU A 37 -13.49 -19.00 1.05
C GLU A 37 -12.65 -17.99 1.85
N SER A 38 -11.71 -17.30 1.20
CA SER A 38 -10.91 -16.26 1.87
C SER A 38 -11.74 -15.04 2.30
N VAL A 39 -12.89 -14.78 1.67
CA VAL A 39 -13.80 -13.70 2.09
C VAL A 39 -14.55 -14.06 3.38
N SER A 40 -14.91 -15.34 3.56
CA SER A 40 -15.58 -15.80 4.79
C SER A 40 -14.68 -15.81 6.02
N GLU A 41 -13.36 -15.76 5.82
CA GLU A 41 -12.36 -15.71 6.89
C GLU A 41 -11.99 -14.28 7.32
N LEU A 42 -12.49 -13.26 6.61
CA LEU A 42 -12.22 -11.86 6.96
C LEU A 42 -12.85 -11.50 8.32
N PRO A 43 -12.32 -10.51 9.05
CA PRO A 43 -12.99 -9.99 10.25
C PRO A 43 -14.42 -9.49 9.92
N GLN A 44 -15.36 -9.67 10.84
CA GLN A 44 -16.78 -9.33 10.62
C GLN A 44 -17.01 -7.87 10.19
N THR A 45 -16.25 -6.94 10.77
CA THR A 45 -16.23 -5.51 10.41
C THR A 45 -15.91 -5.29 8.92
N ILE A 46 -14.99 -6.07 8.36
CA ILE A 46 -14.58 -6.03 6.96
C ILE A 46 -15.60 -6.75 6.08
N GLN A 47 -16.12 -7.91 6.52
CA GLN A 47 -17.18 -8.63 5.81
C GLN A 47 -18.44 -7.77 5.61
N ASN A 48 -18.83 -7.02 6.66
CA ASN A 48 -19.97 -6.11 6.63
C ASN A 48 -19.70 -4.82 5.83
N GLY A 49 -18.44 -4.56 5.47
CA GLY A 49 -18.01 -3.43 4.66
C GLY A 49 -18.30 -3.58 3.17
N SER A 50 -17.88 -2.59 2.40
CA SER A 50 -18.03 -2.62 0.94
C SER A 50 -17.14 -3.69 0.29
N LYS A 51 -17.51 -4.18 -0.90
CA LYS A 51 -16.63 -5.06 -1.70
C LYS A 51 -15.27 -4.43 -2.01
N VAL A 52 -15.19 -3.10 -2.08
CA VAL A 52 -13.92 -2.38 -2.25
C VAL A 52 -13.05 -2.55 -1.00
N GLU A 53 -13.65 -2.40 0.18
CA GLU A 53 -12.95 -2.54 1.45
C GLU A 53 -12.46 -3.98 1.69
N GLN A 54 -13.30 -4.98 1.40
CA GLN A 54 -12.90 -6.39 1.44
C GLN A 54 -11.69 -6.68 0.54
N LYS A 55 -11.66 -6.12 -0.68
CA LYS A 55 -10.53 -6.29 -1.61
C LYS A 55 -9.26 -5.60 -1.12
N LYS A 56 -9.38 -4.42 -0.52
CA LYS A 56 -8.25 -3.69 0.07
C LYS A 56 -7.65 -4.47 1.23
N TYR A 57 -8.49 -4.94 2.15
CA TYR A 57 -8.05 -5.74 3.29
C TYR A 57 -7.33 -7.00 2.82
N ALA A 58 -7.92 -7.77 1.89
CA ALA A 58 -7.29 -8.96 1.36
C ALA A 58 -5.95 -8.68 0.64
N LEU A 59 -5.82 -7.53 -0.03
CA LEU A 59 -4.53 -7.13 -0.63
C LEU A 59 -3.49 -6.81 0.44
N ILE A 60 -3.86 -6.06 1.48
CA ILE A 60 -2.95 -5.69 2.56
C ILE A 60 -2.50 -6.94 3.32
N ASP A 61 -3.42 -7.86 3.62
CA ASP A 61 -3.11 -9.15 4.21
C ASP A 61 -2.06 -9.93 3.40
N ARG A 62 -2.23 -10.03 2.08
CA ARG A 62 -1.21 -10.67 1.22
C ARG A 62 0.12 -9.91 1.22
N LEU A 63 0.10 -8.58 1.23
CA LEU A 63 1.31 -7.77 1.29
C LEU A 63 2.08 -8.05 2.59
N LEU A 64 1.40 -8.06 3.72
CA LEU A 64 2.01 -8.28 5.03
C LEU A 64 2.56 -9.70 5.17
N ASN A 65 1.86 -10.71 4.64
CA ASN A 65 2.37 -12.09 4.56
C ASN A 65 3.59 -12.22 3.62
N THR A 66 3.71 -11.37 2.59
CA THR A 66 4.84 -11.41 1.65
C THR A 66 6.08 -10.70 2.20
N PHE A 67 5.89 -9.63 2.98
CA PHE A 67 6.97 -8.78 3.47
C PHE A 67 7.17 -8.94 4.96
N ALA A 68 8.02 -9.87 5.41
CA ALA A 68 8.38 -10.00 6.82
C ALA A 68 8.83 -8.66 7.46
N TYR A 69 8.37 -8.37 8.68
CA TYR A 69 8.66 -7.14 9.42
C TYR A 69 8.66 -7.39 10.95
N ASP A 70 9.41 -6.56 11.67
CA ASP A 70 9.54 -6.56 13.13
C ASP A 70 8.92 -5.33 13.79
N ASN A 71 8.63 -4.28 13.01
CA ASN A 71 8.04 -3.06 13.56
C ASN A 71 6.96 -2.49 12.64
N PHE A 72 5.98 -1.82 13.21
CA PHE A 72 4.96 -1.14 12.43
C PHE A 72 4.47 0.14 13.09
N SER A 73 3.86 1.01 12.29
CA SER A 73 3.13 2.18 12.75
C SER A 73 1.79 2.23 12.04
N TYR A 74 0.73 2.42 12.81
CA TYR A 74 -0.63 2.56 12.32
C TYR A 74 -1.13 3.97 12.64
N TRP A 75 -1.28 4.81 11.62
CA TRP A 75 -1.72 6.19 11.77
C TRP A 75 -2.99 6.39 10.97
N ALA A 76 -4.11 6.62 11.66
CA ALA A 76 -5.40 6.81 11.02
C ALA A 76 -6.22 7.87 11.75
N ASP A 77 -6.84 8.79 11.00
CA ASP A 77 -7.78 9.76 11.58
C ASP A 77 -9.06 9.07 12.06
N ARG A 78 -9.40 7.95 11.41
CA ARG A 78 -10.56 7.10 11.70
C ARG A 78 -10.09 5.64 11.74
N PRO A 79 -9.57 5.16 12.88
CA PRO A 79 -9.00 3.83 12.96
C PRO A 79 -10.06 2.75 12.73
N ILE A 80 -9.64 1.70 12.02
CA ILE A 80 -10.39 0.45 11.83
C ILE A 80 -9.55 -0.64 12.50
N GLU A 81 -10.02 -1.14 13.64
CA GLU A 81 -9.29 -2.08 14.49
C GLU A 81 -8.75 -3.29 13.70
N SER A 82 -9.54 -3.82 12.78
CA SER A 82 -9.14 -4.99 11.98
C SER A 82 -7.86 -4.79 11.17
N TYR A 83 -7.58 -3.59 10.67
CA TYR A 83 -6.29 -3.34 10.00
C TYR A 83 -5.13 -3.26 10.96
N GLN A 84 -5.35 -2.69 12.15
CA GLN A 84 -4.33 -2.61 13.18
C GLN A 84 -4.02 -4.00 13.74
N SER A 85 -5.03 -4.83 14.00
CA SER A 85 -4.89 -6.23 14.38
C SER A 85 -4.15 -7.02 13.30
N LEU A 86 -4.51 -6.85 12.02
CA LEU A 86 -3.82 -7.51 10.91
C LEU A 86 -2.31 -7.23 10.90
N LEU A 87 -1.91 -5.97 11.13
CA LEU A 87 -0.50 -5.58 11.26
C LEU A 87 0.15 -6.19 12.50
N GLN A 88 -0.54 -6.19 13.63
CA GLN A 88 -0.01 -6.69 14.88
C GLN A 88 0.21 -8.21 14.85
N ASP A 89 -0.74 -8.96 14.28
CA ASP A 89 -0.75 -10.42 14.29
C ASP A 89 0.33 -11.02 13.38
N GLN A 90 0.71 -10.31 12.31
CA GLN A 90 1.76 -10.74 11.37
C GLN A 90 3.14 -10.13 11.69
N CYS A 91 3.23 -9.26 12.69
CA CYS A 91 4.49 -8.68 13.15
C CYS A 91 5.25 -9.68 14.02
N GLY A 92 6.52 -9.92 13.73
CA GLY A 92 7.32 -10.83 14.59
C GLY A 92 8.56 -11.45 13.96
N SER A 93 9.12 -10.87 12.90
CA SER A 93 10.31 -11.39 12.22
C SER A 93 11.51 -10.46 12.41
N TYR A 94 12.72 -10.98 12.63
CA TYR A 94 13.99 -10.21 12.61
C TYR A 94 14.36 -9.73 11.19
N ALA A 95 13.49 -8.93 10.58
CA ALA A 95 13.59 -8.48 9.20
C ALA A 95 14.26 -7.10 9.06
N TYR A 96 14.40 -6.37 10.17
CA TYR A 96 14.83 -4.98 10.20
C TYR A 96 14.04 -4.13 9.20
N ARG A 97 12.72 -4.25 9.27
CA ARG A 97 11.76 -3.56 8.40
C ARG A 97 10.64 -2.98 9.24
N HIS A 98 10.40 -1.70 9.04
CA HIS A 98 9.24 -1.01 9.56
C HIS A 98 8.16 -0.87 8.49
N ILE A 99 6.91 -1.24 8.81
CA ILE A 99 5.74 -0.99 7.95
C ILE A 99 4.89 0.15 8.51
N TYR A 100 4.69 1.18 7.72
CA TYR A 100 3.82 2.31 8.05
C TYR A 100 2.50 2.17 7.32
N TYR A 101 1.40 1.93 8.04
CA TYR A 101 0.05 2.07 7.49
C TYR A 101 -0.46 3.48 7.78
N ILE A 102 -0.78 4.22 6.72
CA ILE A 102 -1.13 5.64 6.80
C ILE A 102 -2.50 5.87 6.20
N ASP A 103 -3.41 6.32 7.06
CA ASP A 103 -4.76 6.75 6.73
C ASP A 103 -5.10 8.11 7.35
N LEU A 104 -4.25 9.11 7.08
CA LEU A 104 -4.39 10.50 7.54
C LEU A 104 -4.74 11.45 6.39
N ASP A 105 -5.66 12.40 6.61
CA ASP A 105 -6.01 13.42 5.62
C ASP A 105 -4.89 14.44 5.40
N ASP A 106 -4.07 14.69 6.41
CA ASP A 106 -2.88 15.52 6.33
C ASP A 106 -1.70 14.78 6.98
N LEU A 107 -0.59 14.71 6.24
CA LEU A 107 0.61 13.97 6.65
C LEU A 107 1.81 14.89 6.50
N ASP A 108 2.45 15.19 7.63
CA ASP A 108 3.78 15.77 7.64
C ASP A 108 4.81 14.70 7.23
N LEU A 109 5.69 15.02 6.28
CA LEU A 109 6.69 14.10 5.75
C LEU A 109 8.01 14.13 6.52
N ASN A 110 8.09 14.87 7.63
CA ASN A 110 9.30 14.92 8.47
C ASN A 110 9.73 13.54 9.01
N PHE A 111 8.79 12.63 9.27
CA PHE A 111 9.12 11.26 9.74
C PHE A 111 9.94 10.46 8.72
N LEU A 112 9.93 10.83 7.43
CA LEU A 112 10.80 10.24 6.42
C LEU A 112 12.30 10.46 6.73
N GLY A 113 12.66 11.30 7.70
CA GLY A 113 14.04 11.39 8.18
C GLY A 113 14.54 10.12 8.87
N ASN A 114 13.60 9.29 9.34
CA ASN A 114 13.89 8.10 10.16
C ASN A 114 13.61 6.78 9.44
N VAL A 115 13.11 6.81 8.19
CA VAL A 115 12.79 5.59 7.45
C VAL A 115 14.06 4.92 6.93
N GLY A 116 14.12 3.59 7.07
CA GLY A 116 15.18 2.75 6.54
C GLY A 116 14.93 2.31 5.09
N ASP A 117 15.99 1.84 4.42
CA ASP A 117 15.94 1.43 3.01
C ASP A 117 15.00 0.23 2.74
N ARG A 118 14.67 -0.53 3.80
CA ARG A 118 13.79 -1.72 3.75
C ARG A 118 12.33 -1.42 4.08
N ASP A 119 12.05 -0.23 4.59
CA ASP A 119 10.74 0.15 5.09
C ASP A 119 9.73 0.28 3.95
N LEU A 120 8.46 0.13 4.32
CA LEU A 120 7.33 0.18 3.40
C LEU A 120 6.27 1.11 3.99
N LEU A 121 5.79 2.06 3.20
CA LEU A 121 4.55 2.76 3.52
C LEU A 121 3.42 2.16 2.68
N ILE A 122 2.30 1.92 3.36
CA ILE A 122 1.00 1.59 2.79
C ILE A 122 0.10 2.81 3.02
N ILE A 123 -0.16 3.56 1.96
CA ILE A 123 -1.02 4.74 1.97
C ILE A 123 -2.45 4.30 1.62
N ASN A 124 -3.38 4.44 2.55
CA ASN A 124 -4.79 4.22 2.30
C ASN A 124 -5.38 5.41 1.53
N GLU A 125 -6.10 5.13 0.44
CA GLU A 125 -6.89 6.09 -0.34
C GLU A 125 -6.17 7.41 -0.71
N PRO A 126 -5.01 7.37 -1.39
CA PRO A 126 -4.22 8.56 -1.71
C PRO A 126 -4.95 9.62 -2.57
N HIS A 127 -6.07 9.26 -3.22
CA HIS A 127 -6.83 10.15 -4.12
C HIS A 127 -8.21 10.57 -3.60
N VAL A 128 -8.56 10.24 -2.34
CA VAL A 128 -9.92 10.50 -1.83
C VAL A 128 -10.20 11.99 -1.61
N SER A 129 -9.18 12.79 -1.34
CA SER A 129 -9.29 14.23 -1.13
C SER A 129 -8.15 15.00 -1.78
N ALA A 130 -8.29 16.33 -1.91
CA ALA A 130 -7.23 17.19 -2.41
C ALA A 130 -5.99 17.19 -1.50
N LYS A 131 -6.18 17.10 -0.17
CA LYS A 131 -5.08 17.02 0.80
C LYS A 131 -4.29 15.71 0.66
N ARG A 132 -5.01 14.59 0.49
CA ARG A 132 -4.44 13.27 0.23
C ARG A 132 -3.60 13.25 -1.05
N GLU A 133 -4.15 13.82 -2.12
CA GLU A 133 -3.46 13.96 -3.39
C GLU A 133 -2.20 14.84 -3.25
N ALA A 134 -2.27 15.90 -2.44
CA ALA A 134 -1.15 16.80 -2.23
C ALA A 134 0.02 16.09 -1.55
N TYR A 135 -0.18 15.38 -0.44
CA TYR A 135 0.93 14.66 0.19
C TYR A 135 1.37 13.44 -0.64
N TRP A 136 0.48 12.79 -1.41
CA TRP A 136 0.87 11.73 -2.35
C TRP A 136 1.85 12.26 -3.41
N ASN A 137 1.58 13.46 -3.95
CA ASN A 137 2.49 14.11 -4.89
C ASN A 137 3.80 14.55 -4.23
N LYS A 138 3.76 15.05 -2.99
CA LYS A 138 4.98 15.36 -2.23
C LYS A 138 5.83 14.11 -1.97
N LEU A 139 5.21 12.98 -1.60
CA LEU A 139 5.90 11.69 -1.42
C LEU A 139 6.64 11.28 -2.70
N LYS A 140 5.97 11.33 -3.87
CA LYS A 140 6.62 10.99 -5.15
C LYS A 140 7.82 11.91 -5.46
N GLN A 141 7.75 13.19 -5.06
CA GLN A 141 8.82 14.15 -5.30
C GLN A 141 9.99 14.02 -4.32
N ASP A 142 9.78 13.47 -3.13
CA ASP A 142 10.82 13.32 -2.11
C ASP A 142 12.00 12.48 -2.60
N ASN A 143 13.22 12.94 -2.39
CA ASN A 143 14.44 12.27 -2.88
C ASN A 143 14.73 10.94 -2.18
N ARG A 144 14.16 10.71 -1.01
CA ARG A 144 14.28 9.43 -0.29
C ARG A 144 13.36 8.37 -0.87
N VAL A 145 12.24 8.80 -1.45
CA VAL A 145 11.27 7.90 -2.11
C VAL A 145 11.81 7.49 -3.47
N VAL A 146 12.04 6.19 -3.62
CA VAL A 146 12.61 5.60 -4.84
C VAL A 146 11.51 4.99 -5.69
N VAL A 147 10.67 4.14 -5.12
CA VAL A 147 9.58 3.50 -5.88
C VAL A 147 8.25 3.84 -5.25
N THR A 148 7.29 4.26 -6.08
CA THR A 148 5.88 4.28 -5.68
C THR A 148 5.05 3.41 -6.60
N ILE A 149 4.10 2.65 -6.03
CA ILE A 149 3.11 1.90 -6.78
C ILE A 149 1.74 2.43 -6.42
N ASP A 150 1.03 2.93 -7.41
CA ASP A 150 -0.29 3.53 -7.28
C ASP A 150 -1.36 2.55 -7.78
N LEU A 151 -2.11 1.98 -6.84
CA LEU A 151 -3.25 1.08 -7.09
C LEU A 151 -4.58 1.83 -6.97
N TYR A 152 -4.56 3.16 -7.08
CA TYR A 152 -5.67 4.09 -6.85
C TYR A 152 -6.23 4.12 -5.43
N ARG A 153 -6.64 2.98 -4.88
CA ARG A 153 -7.16 2.86 -3.51
C ARG A 153 -6.06 2.64 -2.47
N ILE A 154 -4.91 2.14 -2.90
CA ILE A 154 -3.74 1.89 -2.05
C ILE A 154 -2.50 2.42 -2.79
N GLY A 155 -1.66 3.17 -2.09
CA GLY A 155 -0.33 3.56 -2.55
C GLY A 155 0.73 2.79 -1.77
N LEU A 156 1.72 2.22 -2.46
CA LEU A 156 2.90 1.63 -1.83
C LEU A 156 4.11 2.53 -2.07
N VAL A 157 4.96 2.71 -1.06
CA VAL A 157 6.17 3.54 -1.15
C VAL A 157 7.37 2.75 -0.62
N TYR A 158 8.45 2.73 -1.39
CA TYR A 158 9.71 2.06 -1.08
C TYR A 158 10.90 3.03 -1.16
N PHE A 159 11.90 2.81 -0.29
CA PHE A 159 13.09 3.68 -0.12
C PHE A 159 14.41 3.03 -0.59
N ARG A 160 14.33 2.02 -1.48
CA ARG A 160 15.47 1.21 -1.91
C ARG A 160 16.45 1.99 -2.78
N LYS A 161 17.45 2.64 -2.17
CA LYS A 161 18.40 3.55 -2.83
C LYS A 161 19.14 2.98 -4.06
N GLU A 162 19.31 1.66 -4.14
CA GLU A 162 19.98 1.01 -5.27
C GLU A 162 19.10 0.86 -6.53
N GLN A 163 17.80 1.11 -6.41
CA GLN A 163 16.88 1.08 -7.55
C GLN A 163 16.75 2.46 -8.20
N ARG A 164 16.46 2.48 -9.49
CA ARG A 164 16.11 3.72 -10.18
C ARG A 164 14.80 4.28 -9.61
N LYS A 165 14.75 5.61 -9.45
CA LYS A 165 13.52 6.29 -9.04
C LYS A 165 12.44 6.13 -10.10
N GLU A 166 11.35 5.44 -9.76
CA GLU A 166 10.27 5.10 -10.68
C GLU A 166 8.89 5.11 -9.99
N HIS A 167 7.88 5.62 -10.69
CA HIS A 167 6.51 5.73 -10.19
C HIS A 167 5.57 4.93 -11.10
N PHE A 168 5.00 3.85 -10.57
CA PHE A 168 4.15 2.93 -11.31
C PHE A 168 2.68 3.23 -11.04
N LEU A 169 1.88 3.30 -12.11
CA LEU A 169 0.42 3.27 -12.04
C LEU A 169 -0.02 1.86 -12.45
N ILE A 170 -0.64 1.11 -11.55
CA ILE A 170 -0.97 -0.30 -11.76
C ILE A 170 -2.46 -0.52 -11.53
N ARG A 171 -3.11 -1.20 -12.48
CA ARG A 171 -4.55 -1.46 -12.42
C ARG A 171 -4.85 -2.52 -11.36
N PHE A 172 -5.76 -2.24 -10.42
CA PHE A 172 -6.25 -3.15 -9.38
C PHE A 172 -7.76 -3.00 -9.17
#